data_AF-A0A966JEK1-F1
#
_entry.id   AF-A0A966JEK1-F1
#
_cell.length_a   1.000
_cell.length_b   1.000
_cell.length_c   1.000
_cell.angle_alpha   90.00
_cell.angle_beta   90.00
_cell.angle_gamma   90.00
#
_symmetry.space_group_name_H-M   'P 1'
#
loop_
_entity.id
_entity.type
_entity.pdbx_description
1 polymer ?
#
loop_
_entity_poly.entity_id
_entity_poly.type
_entity_poly.pdbx_seq_one_letter_code
_entity_poly.pdbx_strand_id
1 'polypeptide(L)' 'MVSLGVEWSAGGVMTLGVGDGRAARNISAGASPVVVFPPGGSGERSDYSIVVDGAGALADGVLTVTPTGAMWHRPAP' A
#
# COMPACT_ATOMS: atom_id res chain seq x y z
N MET A 1 -17.35 -2.79 0.63
CA MET A 1 -16.21 -2.27 1.42
C MET A 1 -15.15 -3.36 1.41
N VAL A 2 -14.04 -3.16 0.69
CA VAL A 2 -12.92 -4.12 0.69
C VAL A 2 -12.10 -3.81 1.92
N SER A 3 -12.16 -4.66 2.94
CA SER A 3 -11.21 -4.59 4.05
C SER A 3 -9.93 -5.26 3.57
N LEU A 4 -8.89 -4.45 3.33
CA LEU A 4 -7.53 -4.96 3.16
C LEU A 4 -6.98 -5.18 4.56
N GLY A 5 -6.71 -6.43 4.93
CA GLY A 5 -5.88 -6.72 6.09
C GLY A 5 -4.48 -6.18 5.80
N VAL A 6 -4.12 -5.05 6.39
CA VAL A 6 -2.83 -4.39 6.22
C VAL A 6 -2.01 -4.65 7.47
N GLU A 7 -0.92 -5.38 7.31
CA GLU A 7 0.08 -5.57 8.36
C GLU A 7 1.41 -4.96 7.92
N TRP A 8 2.02 -4.19 8.82
CA TRP A 8 3.37 -3.66 8.63
C TRP A 8 4.34 -4.44 9.52
N SER A 9 5.42 -4.95 8.93
CA SER A 9 6.51 -5.53 9.71
C SER A 9 7.35 -4.44 10.39
N ALA A 10 8.15 -4.82 11.39
CA ALA A 10 9.14 -3.92 12.00
C ALA A 10 10.18 -3.37 10.99
N GLY A 11 10.35 -4.04 9.85
CA GLY A 11 11.21 -3.61 8.74
C GLY A 11 10.50 -2.75 7.68
N GLY A 12 9.24 -2.36 7.91
CA GLY A 12 8.47 -1.53 6.98
C GLY A 12 7.91 -2.27 5.77
N VAL A 13 8.02 -3.60 5.71
CA VAL A 13 7.38 -4.39 4.66
C VAL A 13 5.88 -4.48 4.94
N MET A 14 5.06 -4.22 3.94
CA MET A 14 3.61 -4.31 4.06
C MET A 14 3.06 -5.53 3.34
N THR A 15 2.12 -6.23 3.95
CA THR A 15 1.35 -7.33 3.33
C THR A 15 -0.11 -6.92 3.15
N LEU A 16 -0.69 -7.25 1.99
CA LEU A 16 -2.12 -7.08 1.72
C LEU A 16 -2.71 -8.34 1.07
N GLY A 17 -3.85 -8.78 1.56
CA GLY A 17 -4.67 -9.78 0.87
C GLY A 17 -5.36 -9.14 -0.35
N VAL A 18 -4.96 -9.52 -1.56
CA VAL A 18 -5.49 -8.97 -2.83
C VAL A 18 -6.25 -9.98 -3.68
N GLY A 19 -6.17 -11.27 -3.35
CA GLY A 19 -6.80 -12.35 -4.12
C GLY A 19 -6.31 -12.41 -5.56
N ASP A 20 -7.20 -12.75 -6.49
CA ASP A 20 -6.97 -12.85 -7.94
C ASP A 20 -7.48 -11.61 -8.73
N GLY A 21 -7.75 -10.52 -8.00
CA GLY A 21 -8.34 -9.30 -8.53
C GLY A 21 -7.40 -8.46 -9.40
N ARG A 22 -7.86 -7.24 -9.74
CA ARG A 22 -7.13 -6.32 -10.62
C ARG A 22 -5.73 -5.94 -10.09
N ALA A 23 -5.59 -5.78 -8.78
CA ALA A 23 -4.30 -5.50 -8.15
C ALA A 23 -3.30 -6.63 -8.43
N ALA A 24 -3.69 -7.89 -8.20
CA ALA A 24 -2.87 -9.05 -8.50
C ALA A 24 -2.45 -9.08 -9.99
N ARG A 25 -3.40 -8.90 -10.91
CA ARG A 25 -3.11 -8.88 -12.36
C ARG A 25 -2.12 -7.78 -12.76
N ASN A 26 -2.26 -6.58 -12.19
CA ASN A 26 -1.36 -5.47 -12.48
C ASN A 26 0.07 -5.75 -11.99
N ILE A 27 0.20 -6.29 -10.77
CA ILE A 27 1.51 -6.66 -10.21
C ILE A 27 2.15 -7.77 -11.05
N SER A 28 1.41 -8.80 -11.41
CA SER A 28 1.91 -9.87 -12.29
C SER A 28 2.32 -9.36 -13.68
N ALA A 29 1.75 -8.25 -14.15
CA ALA A 29 2.14 -7.58 -15.39
C ALA A 29 3.37 -6.65 -15.22
N GLY A 30 3.96 -6.58 -14.02
CA GLY A 30 5.16 -5.79 -13.74
C GLY A 30 4.91 -4.37 -13.25
N ALA A 31 3.68 -4.03 -12.85
CA ALA A 31 3.40 -2.73 -12.25
C ALA A 31 4.04 -2.60 -10.85
N SER A 32 4.52 -1.41 -10.52
CA SER A 32 4.97 -1.08 -9.15
C SER A 32 3.80 -0.53 -8.32
N PRO A 33 3.57 -1.04 -7.10
CA PRO A 33 2.55 -0.51 -6.21
C PRO A 33 2.94 0.84 -5.60
N VAL A 34 1.91 1.69 -5.42
CA VAL A 34 1.96 2.91 -4.61
C VAL A 34 0.91 2.80 -3.52
N VAL A 35 1.30 3.11 -2.29
CA VAL A 35 0.46 2.93 -1.08
C VAL A 35 0.31 4.26 -0.39
N VAL A 36 -0.92 4.62 -0.01
CA VAL A 36 -1.23 5.86 0.71
C VAL A 36 -1.64 5.54 2.14
N PHE A 37 -0.96 6.14 3.12
CA PHE A 37 -1.20 5.91 4.55
C PHE A 37 -1.50 7.22 5.31
N PRO A 38 -2.47 7.26 6.23
CA PRO A 38 -3.42 6.20 6.53
C PRO A 38 -4.40 6.00 5.36
N PRO A 39 -4.78 4.75 5.03
CA PRO A 39 -5.76 4.49 3.99
C PRO A 39 -7.10 5.10 4.41
N GLY A 40 -7.51 6.21 3.77
CA GLY A 40 -8.74 6.92 4.10
C GLY A 40 -8.74 7.58 5.48
N GLY A 41 -7.67 8.34 5.79
CA GLY A 41 -7.43 8.95 7.10
C GLY A 41 -8.66 9.59 7.76
N SER A 42 -9.03 9.06 8.93
CA SER A 42 -9.96 9.67 9.88
C SER A 42 -9.22 10.00 11.19
N GLY A 43 -9.60 11.08 11.87
CA GLY A 43 -8.98 11.51 13.14
C GLY A 43 -7.84 12.51 12.93
N GLU A 44 -6.96 12.69 13.92
CA GLU A 44 -5.91 13.73 13.97
C GLU A 44 -4.90 13.70 12.80
N ARG A 45 -4.92 12.65 11.97
CA ARG A 45 -4.04 12.49 10.79
C ARG A 45 -4.80 12.55 9.47
N SER A 46 -6.05 13.02 9.44
CA SER A 46 -6.81 13.20 8.19
C SER A 46 -6.12 14.13 7.20
N ASP A 47 -5.36 15.09 7.72
CA ASP A 47 -4.73 16.15 6.93
C ASP A 47 -3.33 15.76 6.45
N TYR A 48 -2.91 14.52 6.72
CA TYR A 48 -1.59 14.04 6.35
C TYR A 48 -1.69 12.66 5.72
N SER A 49 -0.97 12.51 4.63
CA SER A 49 -0.79 11.21 4.00
C SER A 49 0.69 10.96 3.76
N ILE A 50 1.11 9.71 3.86
CA ILE A 50 2.39 9.24 3.38
C ILE A 50 2.10 8.47 2.10
N VAL A 51 2.74 8.87 1.02
CA VAL A 51 2.77 8.11 -0.23
C VAL A 51 4.04 7.27 -0.21
N VAL A 52 3.88 5.96 -0.27
CA VAL A 52 4.96 4.98 -0.24
C VAL A 52 5.01 4.30 -1.60
N ASP A 53 6.11 4.51 -2.32
CA ASP A 53 6.44 3.73 -3.50
C ASP A 53 7.05 2.40 -3.05
N GLY A 54 6.72 1.30 -3.73
CA GLY A 54 7.31 0.02 -3.40
C GLY A 54 7.50 -0.92 -4.58
N ALA A 55 8.31 -1.94 -4.33
CA ALA A 55 8.39 -3.11 -5.19
C ALA A 55 7.38 -4.16 -4.70
N GLY A 56 6.54 -4.64 -5.61
CA GLY A 56 5.50 -5.64 -5.31
C GLY A 56 5.93 -7.06 -5.65
N ALA A 57 5.67 -8.00 -4.75
CA ALA A 57 5.77 -9.44 -5.00
C ALA A 57 4.44 -10.12 -4.64
N LEU A 58 3.92 -10.95 -5.53
CA LEU A 58 2.64 -11.64 -5.35
C LEU A 58 2.89 -13.14 -5.12
N ALA A 59 2.31 -13.69 -4.06
CA ALA A 59 2.27 -15.13 -3.79
C ALA A 59 0.94 -15.48 -3.11
N ASP A 60 0.27 -16.54 -3.55
CA ASP A 60 -0.94 -17.08 -2.93
C ASP A 60 -2.04 -16.03 -2.63
N GLY A 61 -2.21 -15.05 -3.54
CA GLY A 61 -3.21 -13.98 -3.38
C GLY A 61 -2.82 -12.91 -2.34
N VAL A 62 -1.60 -12.97 -1.83
CA VAL A 62 -1.01 -11.98 -0.92
C VAL A 62 0.02 -11.15 -1.68
N LEU A 63 -0.14 -9.83 -1.62
CA LEU A 63 0.83 -8.86 -2.13
C LEU A 63 1.73 -8.43 -0.98
N THR A 64 3.03 -8.68 -1.15
CA THR A 64 4.09 -8.12 -0.30
C THR A 64 4.66 -6.89 -1.00
N VAL A 65 4.67 -5.76 -0.29
CA VAL A 65 5.22 -4.49 -0.77
C VAL A 65 6.43 -4.13 0.07
N THR A 66 7.59 -4.07 -0.59
CA THR A 66 8.83 -3.55 0.00
C THR A 66 8.97 -2.07 -0.35
N PRO A 67 9.00 -1.16 0.63
CA PRO A 67 9.16 0.27 0.35
C PRO A 67 10.45 0.57 -0.39
N THR A 68 10.37 1.39 -1.42
CA THR A 68 11.51 1.94 -2.17
C THR A 68 11.67 3.44 -1.98
N GLY A 69 10.61 4.12 -1.54
CA GLY A 69 10.60 5.55 -1.24
C GLY A 69 9.36 5.93 -0.45
N ALA A 70 9.44 7.04 0.27
CA ALA A 70 8.30 7.58 1.00
C ALA A 70 8.31 9.11 0.94
N MET A 71 7.14 9.69 0.65
CA MET A 71 6.92 11.13 0.65
C MET A 71 5.79 11.48 1.63
N TRP A 72 6.05 12.48 2.47
CA TRP A 72 5.00 13.14 3.24
C TRP A 72 4.22 14.09 2.35
N HIS A 73 2.93 13.83 2.20
CA HIS A 73 2.01 14.66 1.44
C HIS A 73 1.03 15.35 2.40
N ARG A 74 1.06 16.69 2.39
CA ARG A 74 0.07 17.56 3.01
C ARG A 74 -0.84 18.10 1.90
N PRO A 75 -2.17 18.00 2.01
CA PRO A 75 -3.10 18.63 1.08
C PRO A 75 -2.82 20.13 0.95
N ALA A 76 -3.01 20.67 -0.25
CA ALA A 76 -2.93 22.11 -0.47
C ALA A 76 -4.00 22.83 0.40
N PRO A 77 -3.69 24.03 0.94
CA PRO A 77 -4.65 24.83 1.70
C PRO A 77 -5.88 25.23 0.88
#